data_AF-S6G935-F1
#
_entry.id   AF-S6G935-F1
#
_cell.length_a   1.000
_cell.length_b   1.000
_cell.length_c   1.000
_cell.angle_alpha   90.00
_cell.angle_beta   90.00
_cell.angle_gamma   90.00
#
_symmetry.space_group_name_H-M   'P 1'
#
loop_
_entity.id
_entity.type
_entity.pdbx_description
1 polymer ?
#
loop_
_entity_poly.entity_id
_entity_poly.type
_entity_poly.pdbx_seq_one_letter_code
_entity_poly.pdbx_strand_id
1 'polypeptide(L)'
;MKLLKHQNLLNIETENINFKIAKDFINYWNNNHMLNLTNDEIDFLIQIIKATASLNNRVSVDQSDLFSILHTDINEQFKTSFYESMNFTMFRELNYYLEETQMYKENVEQLYLKNAITNNEIDHCNKLISWIDKKVVELQNSINIVLKNQKLKDSINYNLLTEFYEKQIDEKIRRFRWYQNTFMIVVDN
;
A
#
# COMPACT_ATOMS: atom_id res chain seq x y z
N MET A 1 -9.16 -5.47 -29.42
CA MET A 1 -8.59 -6.07 -28.19
C MET A 1 -7.79 -7.31 -28.57
N LYS A 2 -6.46 -7.24 -28.57
CA LYS A 2 -5.58 -8.40 -28.81
C LYS A 2 -4.73 -8.64 -27.56
N LEU A 3 -5.33 -9.31 -26.57
CA LEU A 3 -4.63 -9.87 -25.41
C LEU A 3 -3.78 -11.06 -25.88
N LEU A 4 -2.56 -10.83 -26.36
CA LEU A 4 -1.76 -11.83 -27.10
C LEU A 4 -0.32 -12.01 -26.61
N LYS A 5 -0.06 -11.91 -25.29
CA LYS A 5 1.24 -12.38 -24.75
C LYS A 5 1.17 -13.46 -23.67
N HIS A 6 0.02 -13.76 -23.06
CA HIS A 6 -0.02 -14.63 -21.86
C HIS A 6 -1.04 -15.77 -21.91
N GLN A 7 -1.43 -16.26 -23.10
CA GLN A 7 -2.32 -17.44 -23.25
C GLN A 7 -1.80 -18.68 -22.49
N ASN A 8 -0.48 -18.79 -22.24
CA ASN A 8 0.09 -19.89 -21.47
C ASN A 8 -0.27 -19.89 -19.97
N LEU A 9 -0.68 -18.74 -19.39
CA LEU A 9 -1.09 -18.67 -17.97
C LEU A 9 -2.49 -19.25 -17.73
N LEU A 10 -3.36 -19.24 -18.75
CA LEU A 10 -4.72 -19.78 -18.65
C LEU A 10 -4.76 -21.31 -18.59
N ASN A 11 -3.67 -21.99 -18.98
CA ASN A 11 -3.55 -23.44 -18.98
C ASN A 11 -2.92 -24.01 -17.70
N ILE A 12 -2.63 -23.16 -16.71
CA ILE A 12 -2.05 -23.58 -15.43
C ILE A 12 -3.14 -24.12 -14.52
N GLU A 13 -2.88 -25.27 -13.90
CA GLU A 13 -3.80 -25.86 -12.93
C GLU A 13 -3.91 -24.95 -11.69
N THR A 14 -5.13 -24.51 -11.40
CA THR A 14 -5.41 -23.54 -10.33
C THR A 14 -6.61 -23.90 -9.48
N GLU A 15 -7.19 -25.10 -9.64
CA GLU A 15 -8.43 -25.51 -8.97
C GLU A 15 -8.32 -25.46 -7.44
N ASN A 16 -7.14 -25.79 -6.90
CA ASN A 16 -6.88 -25.84 -5.47
C ASN A 16 -6.27 -24.55 -4.88
N ILE A 17 -6.16 -23.47 -5.66
CA ILE A 17 -5.58 -22.20 -5.18
C ILE A 17 -6.64 -21.39 -4.45
N ASN A 18 -6.44 -21.13 -3.15
CA ASN A 18 -7.28 -20.20 -2.40
C ASN A 18 -7.02 -18.75 -2.87
N PHE A 19 -8.07 -18.10 -3.38
CA PHE A 19 -7.99 -16.77 -3.99
C PHE A 19 -8.80 -15.69 -3.25
N LYS A 20 -9.11 -15.90 -1.96
CA LYS A 20 -9.88 -14.91 -1.18
C LYS A 20 -9.25 -13.52 -1.23
N ILE A 21 -7.92 -13.43 -1.11
CA ILE A 21 -7.17 -12.17 -1.19
C ILE A 21 -7.38 -11.48 -2.55
N ALA A 22 -7.34 -12.24 -3.66
CA ALA A 22 -7.61 -11.70 -4.99
C ALA A 22 -9.04 -11.15 -5.11
N LYS A 23 -10.02 -11.93 -4.63
CA LYS A 23 -11.44 -11.55 -4.69
C LYS A 23 -11.70 -10.29 -3.87
N ASP A 24 -11.21 -10.24 -2.63
CA ASP A 24 -11.41 -9.10 -1.74
C ASP A 24 -10.74 -7.84 -2.31
N PHE A 25 -9.53 -7.97 -2.86
CA PHE A 25 -8.83 -6.86 -3.51
C PHE A 25 -9.55 -6.35 -4.77
N ILE A 26 -9.93 -7.23 -5.69
CA ILE A 26 -10.60 -6.82 -6.94
C ILE A 26 -11.95 -6.18 -6.65
N ASN A 27 -12.72 -6.71 -5.69
CA ASN A 27 -13.97 -6.09 -5.26
C ASN A 27 -13.75 -4.68 -4.70
N TYR A 28 -12.75 -4.52 -3.83
CA TYR A 28 -12.38 -3.20 -3.33
C TYR A 28 -11.97 -2.25 -4.46
N TRP A 29 -11.05 -2.68 -5.33
CA TRP A 29 -10.52 -1.88 -6.43
C TRP A 29 -11.62 -1.45 -7.42
N ASN A 30 -12.48 -2.38 -7.84
CA ASN A 30 -13.60 -2.10 -8.74
C ASN A 30 -14.59 -1.10 -8.14
N ASN A 31 -14.95 -1.28 -6.86
CA ASN A 31 -15.93 -0.44 -6.19
C ASN A 31 -15.37 0.95 -5.85
N ASN A 32 -14.14 1.02 -5.32
CA ASN A 32 -13.53 2.27 -4.87
C ASN A 32 -13.22 3.21 -6.05
N HIS A 33 -12.93 2.67 -7.23
CA HIS A 33 -12.60 3.45 -8.42
C HIS A 33 -13.69 3.42 -9.51
N MET A 34 -14.86 2.83 -9.22
CA MET A 34 -16.00 2.73 -10.13
C MET A 34 -15.61 2.22 -11.54
N LEU A 35 -14.78 1.17 -11.58
CA LEU A 35 -14.21 0.66 -12.84
C LEU A 35 -15.25 -0.03 -13.72
N ASN A 36 -16.36 -0.46 -13.13
CA ASN A 36 -17.46 -1.17 -13.80
C ASN A 36 -16.99 -2.43 -14.53
N LEU A 37 -16.04 -3.16 -13.93
CA LEU A 37 -15.58 -4.44 -14.47
C LEU A 37 -16.72 -5.44 -14.57
N THR A 38 -16.80 -6.11 -15.71
CA THR A 38 -17.70 -7.24 -15.94
C THR A 38 -17.22 -8.48 -15.17
N ASN A 39 -18.12 -9.44 -14.96
CA ASN A 39 -17.74 -10.71 -14.31
C ASN A 39 -16.64 -11.45 -15.08
N ASP A 40 -16.70 -11.44 -16.41
CA ASP A 40 -15.68 -12.09 -17.26
C ASP A 40 -14.29 -11.45 -17.09
N GLU A 41 -14.23 -10.12 -16.97
CA GLU A 41 -12.97 -9.40 -16.70
C GLU A 41 -12.45 -9.70 -15.29
N ILE A 42 -13.32 -9.75 -14.29
CA ILE A 42 -12.96 -10.12 -12.92
C ILE A 42 -12.38 -11.54 -12.87
N ASP A 43 -13.07 -12.50 -13.50
CA ASP A 43 -12.65 -13.89 -13.55
C ASP A 43 -11.31 -14.04 -14.28
N PHE A 44 -11.10 -13.29 -15.37
CA PHE A 44 -9.82 -13.23 -16.05
C PHE A 44 -8.68 -12.73 -15.13
N LEU A 45 -8.90 -11.63 -14.40
CA LEU A 45 -7.90 -11.07 -13.48
C LEU A 45 -7.59 -12.05 -12.33
N ILE A 46 -8.62 -12.67 -11.76
CA ILE A 46 -8.46 -13.71 -10.72
C ILE A 46 -7.65 -14.88 -11.27
N GLN A 47 -7.91 -15.32 -12.49
CA GLN A 47 -7.18 -16.43 -13.10
C GLN A 47 -5.68 -16.12 -13.27
N ILE A 48 -5.34 -14.90 -13.69
CA ILE A 48 -3.94 -14.45 -13.79
C ILE A 48 -3.25 -14.46 -12.42
N ILE A 49 -3.93 -14.01 -11.36
CA ILE A 49 -3.39 -14.02 -10.00
C ILE A 49 -3.20 -15.45 -9.49
N LYS A 50 -4.20 -16.33 -9.67
CA LYS A 50 -4.12 -17.73 -9.27
C LYS A 50 -3.00 -18.48 -9.99
N ALA A 51 -2.85 -18.24 -11.29
CA ALA A 51 -1.77 -18.80 -12.09
C ALA A 51 -0.40 -18.37 -11.54
N THR A 52 -0.26 -17.10 -11.14
CA THR A 52 0.96 -16.58 -10.53
C THR A 52 1.26 -17.24 -9.18
N ALA A 53 0.26 -17.41 -8.32
CA ALA A 53 0.42 -18.11 -7.05
C ALA A 53 0.85 -19.58 -7.26
N SER A 54 0.26 -20.26 -8.25
CA SER A 54 0.62 -21.62 -8.64
C SER A 54 2.08 -21.72 -9.13
N LEU A 55 2.52 -20.80 -9.98
CA LEU A 55 3.91 -20.72 -10.45
C LEU A 55 4.90 -20.43 -9.31
N ASN A 56 4.48 -19.68 -8.30
CA ASN A 56 5.25 -19.44 -7.08
C ASN A 56 5.20 -20.65 -6.10
N ASN A 57 4.64 -21.79 -6.51
CA ASN A 57 4.44 -23.01 -5.72
C ASN A 57 3.63 -22.78 -4.43
N ARG A 58 2.60 -21.93 -4.48
CA ARG A 58 1.73 -21.62 -3.34
C ARG A 58 0.36 -22.27 -3.50
N VAL A 59 -0.27 -22.59 -2.37
CA VAL A 59 -1.66 -23.08 -2.30
C VAL A 59 -2.67 -21.96 -2.07
N SER A 60 -2.19 -20.74 -1.85
CA SER A 60 -2.99 -19.53 -1.63
C SER A 60 -2.35 -18.34 -2.30
N VAL A 61 -3.18 -17.43 -2.79
CA VAL A 61 -2.78 -16.10 -3.28
C VAL A 61 -2.26 -15.27 -2.11
N ASP A 62 -1.07 -14.69 -2.26
CA ASP A 62 -0.55 -13.65 -1.37
C ASP A 62 -0.66 -12.27 -2.05
N GLN A 63 -0.46 -11.19 -1.30
CA GLN A 63 -0.52 -9.83 -1.86
C GLN A 63 0.50 -9.58 -2.99
N SER A 64 1.65 -10.25 -2.99
CA SER A 64 2.63 -10.13 -4.08
C SER A 64 2.07 -10.63 -5.42
N ASP A 65 1.16 -11.59 -5.39
CA ASP A 65 0.60 -12.18 -6.61
C ASP A 65 -0.37 -11.21 -7.29
N LEU A 66 -0.97 -10.26 -6.57
CA LEU A 66 -1.87 -9.24 -7.13
C LEU A 66 -1.19 -8.39 -8.22
N PHE A 67 0.12 -8.16 -8.10
CA PHE A 67 0.91 -7.41 -9.08
C PHE A 67 0.96 -8.07 -10.45
N SER A 68 0.56 -9.34 -10.58
CA SER A 68 0.49 -10.01 -11.88
C SER A 68 -0.48 -9.35 -12.84
N ILE A 69 -1.48 -8.62 -12.31
CA ILE A 69 -2.41 -7.80 -13.11
C ILE A 69 -1.63 -6.80 -13.97
N LEU A 70 -0.51 -6.26 -13.48
CA LEU A 70 0.28 -5.26 -14.20
C LEU A 70 1.04 -5.82 -15.42
N HIS A 71 1.13 -7.15 -15.55
CA HIS A 71 1.67 -7.79 -16.76
C HIS A 71 0.62 -7.96 -17.86
N THR A 72 -0.64 -7.61 -17.57
CA THR A 72 -1.72 -7.63 -18.56
C THR A 72 -1.81 -6.29 -19.31
N ASP A 73 -2.53 -6.27 -20.44
CA ASP A 73 -2.71 -5.08 -21.28
C ASP A 73 -3.76 -4.13 -20.67
N ILE A 74 -3.45 -3.60 -19.49
CA ILE A 74 -4.26 -2.57 -18.81
C ILE A 74 -3.79 -1.17 -19.18
N ASN A 75 -4.72 -0.23 -19.26
CA ASN A 75 -4.38 1.17 -19.51
C ASN A 75 -3.78 1.85 -18.27
N GLU A 76 -3.22 3.05 -18.45
CA GLU A 76 -2.56 3.80 -17.37
C GLU A 76 -3.52 4.24 -16.24
N GLN A 77 -4.79 4.47 -16.53
CA GLN A 77 -5.79 4.78 -15.50
C GLN A 77 -6.02 3.57 -14.57
N PHE A 78 -6.11 2.36 -15.13
CA PHE A 78 -6.19 1.12 -14.36
C PHE A 78 -4.94 0.89 -13.54
N LYS A 79 -3.76 1.12 -14.13
CA LYS A 79 -2.48 0.98 -13.41
C LYS A 79 -2.38 1.94 -12.23
N THR A 80 -2.81 3.19 -12.40
CA THR A 80 -2.79 4.20 -11.34
C THR A 80 -3.73 3.79 -10.19
N SER A 81 -4.99 3.48 -10.50
CA SER A 81 -5.97 3.05 -9.49
C SER A 81 -5.57 1.73 -8.81
N PHE A 82 -4.90 0.82 -9.53
CA PHE A 82 -4.33 -0.39 -8.94
C PHE A 82 -3.30 -0.04 -7.86
N TYR A 83 -2.34 0.84 -8.16
CA TYR A 83 -1.33 1.25 -7.18
C TYR A 83 -1.94 2.00 -5.99
N GLU A 84 -2.97 2.82 -6.21
CA GLU A 84 -3.72 3.47 -5.13
C GLU A 84 -4.42 2.44 -4.24
N SER A 85 -5.08 1.46 -4.84
CA SER A 85 -5.74 0.36 -4.11
C SER A 85 -4.75 -0.54 -3.38
N MET A 86 -3.59 -0.83 -3.98
CA MET A 86 -2.50 -1.53 -3.30
C MET A 86 -1.98 -0.72 -2.11
N ASN A 87 -1.79 0.60 -2.28
CA ASN A 87 -1.31 1.44 -1.19
C ASN A 87 -2.31 1.44 -0.02
N PHE A 88 -3.59 1.56 -0.32
CA PHE A 88 -4.62 1.52 0.70
C PHE A 88 -4.67 0.17 1.42
N THR A 89 -4.74 -0.94 0.68
CA THR A 89 -4.93 -2.28 1.27
C THR A 89 -3.69 -2.80 1.98
N MET A 90 -2.49 -2.49 1.50
CA MET A 90 -1.24 -2.91 2.15
C MET A 90 -0.89 -2.07 3.38
N PHE A 91 -1.21 -0.77 3.35
CA PHE A 91 -0.79 0.18 4.38
C PHE A 91 -1.96 0.81 5.14
N ARG A 92 -3.10 0.12 5.23
CA ARG A 92 -4.36 0.69 5.75
C ARG A 92 -4.21 1.39 7.11
N GLU A 93 -3.63 0.70 8.08
CA GLU A 93 -3.43 1.24 9.44
C GLU A 93 -2.44 2.41 9.43
N LEU A 94 -1.39 2.33 8.63
CA LEU A 94 -0.40 3.39 8.52
C LEU A 94 -0.98 4.65 7.87
N ASN A 95 -1.83 4.48 6.85
CA ASN A 95 -2.55 5.57 6.20
C ASN A 95 -3.53 6.23 7.17
N TYR A 96 -4.25 5.44 7.98
CA TYR A 96 -5.11 5.95 9.05
C TYR A 96 -4.33 6.83 10.03
N TYR A 97 -3.19 6.36 10.54
CA TYR A 97 -2.37 7.17 11.45
C TYR A 97 -1.79 8.43 10.80
N LEU A 98 -1.44 8.39 9.51
CA LEU A 98 -0.98 9.56 8.77
C LEU A 98 -2.08 10.63 8.67
N GLU A 99 -3.33 10.20 8.42
CA GLU A 99 -4.48 11.09 8.33
C GLU A 99 -4.79 11.75 9.68
N GLU A 100 -4.88 10.95 10.76
CA GLU A 100 -5.09 11.47 12.12
C GLU A 100 -3.97 12.45 12.54
N THR A 101 -2.72 12.12 12.22
CA THR A 101 -1.57 12.99 12.52
C THR A 101 -1.63 14.29 11.72
N GLN A 102 -2.05 14.23 10.45
CA GLN A 102 -2.24 15.41 9.61
C GLN A 102 -3.32 16.33 10.18
N MET A 103 -4.48 15.77 10.54
CA MET A 103 -5.59 16.56 11.11
C MET A 103 -5.16 17.25 12.40
N TYR A 104 -4.43 16.54 13.26
CA TYR A 104 -3.89 17.14 14.48
C TYR A 104 -2.86 18.25 14.17
N LYS A 105 -1.96 18.00 13.21
CA LYS A 105 -0.98 18.99 12.71
C LYS A 105 -1.64 20.27 12.22
N GLU A 106 -2.71 20.16 11.43
CA GLU A 106 -3.47 21.32 10.95
C GLU A 106 -4.15 22.08 12.09
N ASN A 107 -4.73 21.38 13.06
CA ASN A 107 -5.33 22.00 14.24
C ASN A 107 -4.30 22.77 15.09
N VAL A 108 -3.16 22.14 15.38
CA VAL A 108 -2.08 22.77 16.14
C VAL A 108 -1.53 24.00 15.42
N GLU A 109 -1.33 23.92 14.11
CA GLU A 109 -0.88 25.06 13.29
C GLU A 109 -1.84 26.26 13.40
N GLN A 110 -3.15 26.01 13.37
CA GLN A 110 -4.15 27.08 13.55
C GLN A 110 -4.14 27.70 14.94
N LEU A 111 -3.95 26.89 15.99
CA LEU A 111 -3.81 27.39 17.37
C LEU A 111 -2.54 28.22 17.53
N TYR A 112 -1.44 27.78 16.93
CA TYR A 112 -0.16 28.48 16.94
C TYR A 112 -0.27 29.85 16.27
N LEU A 113 -0.84 29.93 15.06
CA LEU A 113 -1.06 31.19 14.36
C LEU A 113 -1.97 32.18 15.10
N LYS A 114 -2.82 31.68 16.00
CA LYS A 114 -3.71 32.48 16.85
C LYS A 114 -3.14 32.80 18.23
N ASN A 115 -1.89 32.41 18.52
CA ASN A 115 -1.28 32.48 19.85
C ASN A 115 -2.14 31.82 20.95
N ALA A 116 -2.80 30.71 20.60
CA ALA A 116 -3.75 29.99 21.46
C ALA A 116 -3.26 28.59 21.85
N ILE A 117 -1.95 28.33 21.71
CA ILE A 117 -1.34 27.05 22.13
C ILE A 117 -1.35 26.94 23.65
N THR A 118 -1.78 25.78 24.14
CA THR A 118 -1.77 25.46 25.55
C THR A 118 -0.59 24.53 25.89
N ASN A 119 -0.25 24.43 27.18
CA ASN A 119 0.75 23.46 27.65
C ASN A 119 0.36 21.99 27.33
N ASN A 120 -0.94 21.70 27.25
CA ASN A 120 -1.43 20.38 26.87
C ASN A 120 -1.10 20.07 25.40
N GLU A 121 -1.16 21.08 24.53
CA GLU A 121 -0.86 20.93 23.11
C GLU A 121 0.65 20.78 22.91
N ILE A 122 1.46 21.47 23.70
CA ILE A 122 2.92 21.30 23.74
C ILE A 122 3.29 19.87 24.20
N ASP A 123 2.65 19.35 25.25
CA ASP A 123 2.89 17.98 25.72
C ASP A 123 2.50 16.92 24.67
N HIS A 124 1.35 17.10 24.02
CA HIS A 124 0.93 16.23 22.93
C HIS A 124 1.87 16.30 21.71
N CYS A 125 2.34 17.49 21.33
CA CYS A 125 3.33 17.66 20.27
C CYS A 125 4.63 16.89 20.61
N ASN A 126 5.14 17.02 21.84
CA ASN A 126 6.32 16.27 22.30
C ASN A 126 6.13 14.75 22.21
N LYS A 127 4.97 14.25 22.63
CA LYS A 127 4.63 12.82 22.51
C LYS A 127 4.60 12.36 21.07
N LEU A 128 4.01 13.15 20.16
CA LEU A 128 3.94 12.83 18.74
C LEU A 128 5.32 12.88 18.06
N ILE A 129 6.18 13.84 18.41
CA ILE A 129 7.57 13.88 17.94
C ILE A 129 8.28 12.57 18.30
N SER A 130 8.22 12.16 19.57
CA SER A 130 8.84 10.91 20.05
C SER A 130 8.27 9.67 19.37
N TRP A 131 6.94 9.64 19.16
CA TRP A 131 6.29 8.54 18.46
C TRP A 131 6.68 8.47 16.98
N ILE A 132 6.72 9.62 16.29
CA ILE A 132 7.15 9.71 14.88
C ILE A 132 8.58 9.20 14.73
N ASP A 133 9.51 9.59 15.60
CA ASP A 133 10.89 9.11 15.54
C ASP A 133 10.98 7.59 15.62
N LYS A 134 10.25 6.99 16.57
CA LYS A 134 10.18 5.52 16.71
C LYS A 134 9.55 4.89 15.47
N LYS A 135 8.47 5.47 14.95
CA LYS A 135 7.76 4.92 13.79
C LYS A 135 8.61 4.99 12.53
N VAL A 136 9.37 6.07 12.31
CA VAL A 136 10.28 6.18 11.17
C VAL A 136 11.35 5.08 11.22
N VAL A 137 11.96 4.83 12.38
CA VAL A 137 12.93 3.73 12.54
C VAL A 137 12.28 2.37 12.28
N GLU A 138 11.06 2.15 12.79
CA GLU A 138 10.29 0.93 12.53
C GLU A 138 10.06 0.71 11.03
N LEU A 139 9.64 1.75 10.30
CA LEU A 139 9.40 1.70 8.85
C LEU A 139 10.69 1.46 8.05
N GLN A 140 11.79 2.11 8.42
CA GLN A 140 13.09 1.86 7.78
C GLN A 140 13.55 0.41 7.99
N ASN A 141 13.33 -0.14 9.19
CA ASN A 141 13.64 -1.53 9.48
C ASN A 141 12.70 -2.49 8.75
N SER A 142 11.44 -2.13 8.52
CA SER A 142 10.46 -2.99 7.84
C SER A 142 10.85 -3.26 6.39
N ILE A 143 11.46 -2.29 5.68
CA ILE A 143 12.03 -2.50 4.34
C ILE A 143 12.97 -3.71 4.35
N ASN A 144 13.96 -3.73 5.25
CA ASN A 144 14.90 -4.83 5.33
C ASN A 144 14.25 -6.17 5.67
N ILE A 145 13.26 -6.18 6.57
CA ILE A 145 12.57 -7.40 7.00
C ILE A 145 11.73 -7.99 5.85
N VAL A 146 10.93 -7.14 5.20
CA VAL A 146 10.03 -7.56 4.12
C VAL A 146 10.83 -7.99 2.90
N LEU A 147 11.81 -7.20 2.45
CA LEU A 147 12.56 -7.50 1.22
C LEU A 147 13.55 -8.65 1.37
N LYS A 148 13.95 -9.00 2.60
CA LYS A 148 14.78 -10.20 2.84
C LYS A 148 13.97 -11.49 2.90
N ASN A 149 12.63 -11.42 2.88
CA ASN A 149 11.78 -12.59 2.90
C ASN A 149 12.03 -13.49 1.67
N GLN A 150 12.40 -14.74 1.90
CA GLN A 150 12.75 -15.67 0.82
C GLN A 150 11.56 -15.96 -0.11
N LYS A 151 10.34 -16.13 0.43
CA LYS A 151 9.15 -16.36 -0.39
C LYS A 151 8.82 -15.18 -1.31
N LEU A 152 9.17 -13.96 -0.88
CA LEU A 152 9.04 -12.77 -1.71
C LEU A 152 10.12 -12.73 -2.79
N LYS A 153 11.38 -13.02 -2.44
CA LYS A 153 12.50 -13.08 -3.42
C LYS A 153 12.26 -14.08 -4.54
N ASP A 154 11.63 -15.20 -4.22
CA ASP A 154 11.31 -16.25 -5.19
C ASP A 154 10.03 -15.94 -6.00
N SER A 155 9.35 -14.83 -5.71
CA SER A 155 8.12 -14.45 -6.41
C SER A 155 8.42 -13.83 -7.77
N ILE A 156 7.64 -14.20 -8.78
CA ILE A 156 7.65 -13.58 -10.12
C ILE A 156 7.55 -12.05 -10.07
N ASN A 157 6.81 -11.50 -9.11
CA ASN A 157 6.56 -10.06 -8.99
C ASN A 157 7.55 -9.33 -8.06
N TYR A 158 8.66 -9.97 -7.68
CA TYR A 158 9.62 -9.43 -6.69
C TYR A 158 10.02 -7.98 -6.96
N ASN A 159 10.45 -7.68 -8.20
CA ASN A 159 10.95 -6.35 -8.54
C ASN A 159 9.86 -5.27 -8.43
N LEU A 160 8.67 -5.54 -8.99
CA LEU A 160 7.54 -4.60 -8.95
C LEU A 160 7.08 -4.33 -7.51
N LEU A 161 6.96 -5.39 -6.70
CA LEU A 161 6.54 -5.26 -5.32
C LEU A 161 7.59 -4.51 -4.48
N THR A 162 8.88 -4.79 -4.71
CA THR A 162 9.98 -4.14 -4.00
C THR A 162 10.00 -2.64 -4.28
N GLU A 163 10.00 -2.26 -5.56
CA GLU A 163 9.98 -0.85 -5.97
C GLU A 163 8.76 -0.12 -5.39
N PHE A 164 7.58 -0.75 -5.46
CA PHE A 164 6.37 -0.19 -4.88
C PHE A 164 6.49 -0.02 -3.36
N TYR A 165 6.93 -1.06 -2.64
CA TYR A 165 6.98 -1.04 -1.18
C TYR A 165 7.97 0.01 -0.68
N GLU A 166 9.18 0.06 -1.22
CA GLU A 166 10.20 1.05 -0.86
C GLU A 166 9.69 2.48 -1.10
N LYS A 167 9.16 2.75 -2.30
CA LYS A 167 8.60 4.06 -2.64
C LYS A 167 7.49 4.47 -1.67
N GLN A 168 6.61 3.53 -1.32
CA GLN A 168 5.49 3.79 -0.41
C GLN A 168 5.95 4.03 1.02
N ILE A 169 6.98 3.34 1.51
CA ILE A 169 7.55 3.59 2.83
C ILE A 169 8.24 4.96 2.86
N ASP A 170 9.05 5.28 1.86
CA ASP A 170 9.77 6.56 1.77
C ASP A 170 8.82 7.76 1.71
N GLU A 171 7.72 7.65 0.96
CA GLU A 171 6.67 8.67 0.94
C GLU A 171 6.06 8.90 2.32
N LYS A 172 5.74 7.82 3.04
CA LYS A 172 5.11 7.90 4.37
C LYS A 172 6.06 8.45 5.42
N ILE A 173 7.34 8.06 5.39
CA ILE A 173 8.38 8.65 6.24
C ILE A 173 8.50 10.15 5.98
N ARG A 174 8.53 10.58 4.71
CA ARG A 174 8.59 12.02 4.38
C ARG A 174 7.40 12.79 4.94
N ARG A 175 6.19 12.24 4.84
CA ARG A 175 4.98 12.84 5.42
C ARG A 175 5.06 12.95 6.93
N PHE A 176 5.45 11.89 7.64
CA PHE A 176 5.63 11.95 9.09
C PHE A 176 6.67 13.00 9.51
N ARG A 177 7.82 13.06 8.83
CA ARG A 177 8.85 14.07 9.10
C ARG A 177 8.34 15.49 8.84
N TRP A 178 7.55 15.68 7.79
CA TRP A 178 6.90 16.97 7.53
C TRP A 178 5.96 17.38 8.68
N TYR A 179 5.14 16.45 9.18
CA TYR A 179 4.24 16.73 10.30
C TYR A 179 5.04 17.04 11.59
N GLN A 180 6.10 16.27 11.84
CA GLN A 180 7.01 16.46 12.98
C GLN A 180 7.62 17.86 13.01
N ASN A 181 8.04 18.40 11.86
CA ASN A 181 8.61 19.75 11.79
C ASN A 181 7.64 20.82 12.31
N THR A 182 6.34 20.69 12.00
CA THR A 182 5.34 21.62 12.53
C THR A 182 5.21 21.51 14.05
N PHE A 183 5.24 20.30 14.60
CA PHE A 183 5.20 20.10 16.05
C PHE A 183 6.43 20.66 16.75
N MET A 184 7.63 20.54 16.15
CA MET A 184 8.86 21.11 16.72
C MET A 184 8.80 22.64 16.80
N ILE A 185 8.30 23.31 15.75
CA ILE A 185 8.11 24.77 15.78
C ILE A 185 7.22 25.18 16.95
N VAL A 186 6.16 24.41 17.23
CA VAL A 186 5.21 24.71 18.31
C VAL A 186 5.84 24.53 19.70
N VAL A 187 6.70 23.52 19.86
CA VAL A 187 7.35 23.20 21.14
C VAL A 187 8.54 24.11 21.45
N ASP A 188 9.24 24.58 20.43
CA ASP A 188 10.44 25.41 20.58
C ASP A 188 10.14 26.91 20.83
N ASN A 189 8.86 27.32 20.87
CA ASN A 189 8.40 28.67 21.23
C ASN A 189 8.00 28.78 22.70
#